data_AF-A0A950CHF4-F1
#
_entry.id   AF-A0A950CHF4-F1
#
_cell.length_a   1.000
_cell.length_b   1.000
_cell.length_c   1.000
_cell.angle_alpha   90.00
_cell.angle_beta   90.00
_cell.angle_gamma   90.00
#
_symmetry.space_group_name_H-M   'P 1'
#
loop_
_entity.id
_entity.type
_entity.pdbx_description
1 polymer ?
#
loop_
_entity_poly.entity_id
_entity_poly.type
_entity_poly.pdbx_seq_one_letter_code
_entity_poly.pdbx_strand_id
1 'polypeptide(L)'
;MNWVAPTQALEWQKLLPGAGAIAALVYTVLRRQEPDVHKRGAQVLRGRQAARAIRRRRRGSETLLLAGVPLFACEETRHFKLIGATGTGKSSAIAGLMAGALARGDRAVITDPDSGYRTRFFDRRRGDIVLNPFEPCSVKWDPFAEIREPWDVEQLASGLIPTSEDASGREWRGYARTFLSAVIRRCANSGCRDAGELWRFVTVA
;
A
#
# COMPACT_ATOMS: atom_id res chain seq x y z
N MET A 1 60.82 -51.30 -67.28
CA MET A 1 61.22 -50.27 -66.30
C MET A 1 59.92 -49.64 -65.82
N ASN A 2 59.45 -50.07 -64.65
CA ASN A 2 58.07 -49.91 -64.21
C ASN A 2 57.88 -48.58 -63.49
N TRP A 3 57.03 -47.71 -64.03
CA TRP A 3 56.55 -46.51 -63.35
C TRP A 3 55.15 -46.82 -62.78
N VAL A 4 55.05 -46.99 -61.47
CA VAL A 4 53.76 -47.12 -60.75
C VAL A 4 53.40 -45.73 -60.23
N ALA A 5 52.36 -45.12 -60.77
CA ALA A 5 51.82 -43.86 -60.24
C ALA A 5 51.03 -44.13 -58.95
N PRO A 6 51.15 -43.29 -57.90
CA PRO A 6 50.39 -43.47 -56.67
C PRO A 6 48.95 -42.96 -56.87
N THR A 7 47.99 -43.87 -56.99
CA THR A 7 46.56 -43.54 -56.90
C THR A 7 46.12 -43.55 -55.45
N GLN A 8 46.26 -42.42 -54.77
CA GLN A 8 45.41 -42.08 -53.62
C GLN A 8 44.88 -40.65 -53.81
N ALA A 9 43.93 -40.50 -54.73
CA ALA A 9 43.06 -39.34 -54.71
C ALA A 9 42.15 -39.50 -53.47
N LEU A 10 42.36 -38.63 -52.48
CA LEU A 10 41.53 -38.57 -51.28
C LEU A 10 40.06 -38.36 -51.71
N GLU A 11 39.19 -39.34 -51.46
CA GLU A 11 37.77 -39.28 -51.86
C GLU A 11 36.98 -38.32 -50.96
N TRP A 12 37.13 -37.01 -51.22
CA TRP A 12 36.40 -35.94 -50.53
C TRP A 12 34.88 -36.12 -50.56
N GLN A 13 34.36 -36.82 -51.57
CA GLN A 13 32.93 -37.14 -51.70
C GLN A 13 32.39 -38.01 -50.56
N LYS A 14 33.22 -38.86 -49.94
CA LYS A 14 32.82 -39.69 -48.80
C LYS A 14 32.77 -38.93 -47.46
N LEU A 15 33.39 -37.75 -47.39
CA LEU A 15 33.44 -36.91 -46.19
C LEU A 15 32.36 -35.80 -46.17
N LEU A 16 31.81 -35.44 -47.33
CA LEU A 16 30.75 -34.42 -47.48
C LEU A 16 29.48 -34.64 -46.62
N PRO A 17 28.88 -35.85 -46.55
CA PRO A 17 27.68 -36.06 -45.73
C PRO A 17 27.97 -35.96 -44.23
N GLY A 18 29.17 -36.37 -43.79
CA GLY A 18 29.62 -36.23 -42.40
C GLY A 18 29.83 -34.77 -42.02
N ALA A 19 30.44 -33.97 -42.91
CA ALA A 19 30.61 -32.54 -42.71
C ALA A 19 29.26 -31.79 -42.66
N GLY A 20 28.30 -32.16 -43.50
CA GLY A 20 26.94 -31.60 -43.48
C GLY A 20 26.17 -31.92 -42.20
N ALA A 21 26.27 -33.16 -41.70
CA ALA A 21 25.63 -33.57 -40.45
C ALA A 21 26.25 -32.85 -39.23
N ILE A 22 27.58 -32.69 -39.21
CA ILE A 22 28.29 -31.93 -38.17
C ILE A 22 27.89 -30.45 -38.24
N ALA A 23 27.84 -29.86 -39.43
CA ALA A 23 27.43 -28.46 -39.60
C ALA A 23 25.97 -28.25 -39.15
N ALA A 24 25.06 -29.18 -39.45
CA ALA A 24 23.66 -29.13 -38.99
C ALA A 24 23.53 -29.31 -37.47
N LEU A 25 24.34 -30.19 -36.87
CA LEU A 25 24.39 -30.38 -35.42
C LEU A 25 24.94 -29.13 -34.72
N VAL A 26 26.04 -28.58 -35.22
CA VAL A 26 26.63 -27.34 -34.71
C VAL A 26 25.65 -26.19 -34.87
N TYR A 27 24.98 -26.08 -36.02
CA TYR A 27 23.96 -25.06 -36.24
C TYR A 27 22.77 -25.18 -35.28
N THR A 28 22.29 -26.39 -34.99
CA THR A 28 21.18 -26.61 -34.05
C THR A 28 21.57 -26.39 -32.59
N VAL A 29 22.81 -26.71 -32.21
CA VAL A 29 23.35 -26.41 -30.88
C VAL A 29 23.61 -24.90 -30.71
N LEU A 30 24.16 -24.24 -31.72
CA LEU A 30 24.37 -22.78 -31.70
C LEU A 30 23.06 -21.99 -31.79
N ARG A 31 22.02 -22.53 -32.45
CA ARG A 31 20.67 -21.95 -32.48
C ARG A 31 19.81 -22.29 -31.27
N ARG A 32 20.24 -23.21 -30.38
CA ARG A 32 19.61 -23.35 -29.07
C ARG A 32 19.91 -22.10 -28.27
N GLN A 33 19.05 -21.09 -28.41
CA GLN A 33 18.94 -20.04 -27.42
C GLN A 33 18.50 -20.73 -26.13
N GLU A 34 19.34 -20.67 -25.10
CA GLU A 34 18.89 -21.03 -23.77
C GLU A 34 17.66 -20.17 -23.45
N PRO A 35 16.55 -20.78 -23.01
CA PRO A 35 15.38 -20.01 -22.64
C PRO A 35 15.81 -18.97 -21.60
N ASP A 36 15.28 -17.76 -21.70
CA ASP A 36 15.60 -16.70 -20.74
C ASP A 36 15.07 -17.09 -19.36
N VAL A 37 15.95 -17.70 -18.55
CA VAL A 37 15.62 -18.15 -17.21
C VAL A 37 15.73 -16.97 -16.27
N HIS A 38 14.62 -16.61 -15.64
CA HIS A 38 14.62 -15.59 -14.61
C HIS A 38 15.64 -15.91 -13.52
N LYS A 39 16.64 -15.04 -13.36
CA LYS A 39 17.72 -15.23 -12.37
C LYS A 39 17.36 -14.64 -11.01
N ARG A 40 16.90 -13.39 -10.96
CA ARG A 40 16.60 -12.65 -9.72
C ARG A 40 15.73 -11.42 -9.96
N GLY A 41 15.16 -10.85 -8.90
CA GLY A 41 14.43 -9.59 -8.92
C GLY A 41 12.92 -9.76 -9.02
N ALA A 42 12.22 -8.68 -9.38
CA ALA A 42 10.76 -8.69 -9.50
C ALA A 42 10.32 -9.61 -10.64
N GLN A 43 9.28 -10.40 -10.39
CA GLN A 43 8.64 -11.26 -11.38
C GLN A 43 7.24 -10.72 -11.67
N VAL A 44 6.94 -10.49 -12.95
CA VAL A 44 5.59 -10.13 -13.39
C VAL A 44 4.83 -11.43 -13.67
N LEU A 45 3.78 -11.67 -12.90
CA LEU A 45 2.91 -12.83 -13.03
C LEU A 45 1.50 -12.38 -13.42
N ARG A 46 0.78 -13.20 -14.18
CA ARG A 46 -0.64 -12.94 -14.47
C ARG A 46 -1.49 -13.24 -13.24
N GLY A 47 -2.62 -12.54 -13.03
CA GLY A 47 -3.39 -12.58 -11.78
C GLY A 47 -3.59 -13.96 -11.13
N ARG A 48 -4.06 -14.97 -11.89
CA ARG A 48 -4.22 -16.35 -11.37
C ARG A 48 -2.89 -17.02 -11.01
N GLN A 49 -1.84 -16.77 -11.78
CA GLN A 49 -0.49 -17.28 -11.51
C GLN A 49 0.10 -16.59 -10.28
N ALA A 50 -0.11 -15.28 -10.14
CA ALA A 50 0.32 -14.50 -8.98
C ALA A 50 -0.35 -15.01 -7.70
N ALA A 51 -1.68 -15.17 -7.69
CA ALA A 51 -2.42 -15.71 -6.54
C ALA A 51 -1.91 -17.10 -6.13
N ARG A 52 -1.71 -18.01 -7.10
CA ARG A 52 -1.13 -19.35 -6.83
C ARG A 52 0.30 -19.27 -6.29
N ALA A 53 1.13 -18.39 -6.83
CA ALA A 53 2.51 -18.22 -6.38
C ALA A 53 2.57 -17.66 -4.95
N ILE A 54 1.73 -16.68 -4.62
CA ILE A 54 1.62 -16.12 -3.26
C ILE A 54 1.19 -17.21 -2.29
N ARG A 55 0.13 -17.97 -2.61
CA ARG A 55 -0.35 -19.10 -1.78
C ARG A 55 0.71 -20.16 -1.50
N ARG A 56 1.57 -20.46 -2.48
CA ARG A 56 2.66 -21.43 -2.30
C ARG A 56 3.81 -20.90 -1.46
N ARG A 57 4.12 -19.60 -1.57
CA ARG A 57 5.26 -18.97 -0.90
C ARG A 57 4.93 -18.53 0.53
N ARG A 58 3.66 -18.25 0.82
CA ARG A 58 3.21 -17.76 2.12
C ARG A 58 2.63 -18.92 2.95
N ARG A 59 2.91 -18.89 4.24
CA ARG A 59 2.28 -19.75 5.25
C ARG A 59 1.37 -18.88 6.11
N GLY A 60 0.18 -19.39 6.43
CA GLY A 60 -0.82 -18.69 7.24
C GLY A 60 -2.20 -18.72 6.62
N SER A 61 -3.18 -18.15 7.32
CA SER A 61 -4.53 -18.01 6.80
C SER A 61 -4.58 -16.87 5.78
N GLU A 62 -5.21 -17.15 4.64
CA GLU A 62 -5.77 -16.10 3.79
C GLU A 62 -6.87 -15.41 4.57
N THR A 63 -6.89 -14.08 4.50
CA THR A 63 -7.76 -13.28 5.35
C THR A 63 -8.58 -12.28 4.55
N LEU A 64 -7.96 -11.61 3.59
CA LEU A 64 -8.59 -10.57 2.78
C LEU A 64 -8.19 -10.71 1.31
N LEU A 65 -8.91 -10.03 0.43
CA LEU A 65 -8.58 -9.91 -0.99
C LEU A 65 -8.34 -8.45 -1.35
N LEU A 66 -7.24 -8.19 -2.05
CA LEU A 66 -6.96 -6.89 -2.67
C LEU A 66 -6.97 -7.06 -4.18
N ALA A 67 -8.00 -6.52 -4.86
CA ALA A 67 -8.19 -6.66 -6.31
C ALA A 67 -8.08 -8.12 -6.81
N GLY A 68 -8.61 -9.08 -6.04
CA GLY A 68 -8.59 -10.51 -6.35
C GLY A 68 -7.27 -11.23 -6.00
N VAL A 69 -6.31 -10.53 -5.41
CA VAL A 69 -5.06 -11.12 -4.89
C VAL A 69 -5.25 -11.42 -3.39
N PRO A 70 -4.96 -12.67 -2.94
CA PRO A 70 -5.06 -13.01 -1.53
C PRO A 70 -4.01 -12.27 -0.70
N LEU A 71 -4.47 -11.67 0.40
CA LEU A 71 -3.66 -11.11 1.46
C LEU A 71 -3.63 -12.09 2.63
N PHE A 72 -2.46 -12.19 3.25
CA PHE A 72 -2.22 -12.97 4.47
C PHE A 72 -2.22 -12.04 5.67
N ALA A 73 -2.60 -12.55 6.85
CA ALA A 73 -2.68 -11.75 8.08
C ALA A 73 -1.43 -10.91 8.38
N CYS A 74 -0.23 -11.42 8.08
CA CYS A 74 1.03 -10.71 8.31
C CYS A 74 1.33 -9.59 7.31
N GLU A 75 0.57 -9.49 6.23
CA GLU A 75 0.70 -8.46 5.20
C GLU A 75 -0.25 -7.28 5.46
N GLU A 76 -1.37 -7.52 6.16
CA GLU A 76 -2.34 -6.47 6.51
C GLU A 76 -1.73 -5.32 7.31
N THR A 77 -0.80 -5.64 8.22
CA THR A 77 -0.15 -4.66 9.11
C THR A 77 1.00 -3.90 8.47
N ARG A 78 1.33 -4.17 7.19
CA ARG A 78 2.46 -3.52 6.49
C ARG A 78 2.08 -2.23 5.77
N HIS A 79 0.81 -1.83 5.87
CA HIS A 79 0.19 -0.73 5.15
C HIS A 79 0.20 -0.92 3.62
N PHE A 80 -0.74 -0.25 2.95
CA PHE A 80 -0.90 -0.32 1.50
C PHE A 80 -0.81 1.08 0.90
N LYS A 81 -0.14 1.20 -0.25
CA LYS A 81 -0.12 2.41 -1.05
C LYS A 81 -0.74 2.10 -2.41
N LEU A 82 -1.88 2.71 -2.69
CA LEU A 82 -2.58 2.57 -3.97
C LEU A 82 -2.29 3.81 -4.83
N ILE A 83 -1.63 3.61 -5.97
CA ILE A 83 -1.23 4.68 -6.90
C ILE A 83 -1.95 4.46 -8.23
N GLY A 84 -2.51 5.53 -8.78
CA GLY A 84 -3.20 5.49 -10.07
C GLY A 84 -3.95 6.80 -10.36
N ALA A 85 -4.24 7.06 -11.62
CA ALA A 85 -5.02 8.23 -12.04
C ALA A 85 -6.47 8.18 -11.53
N THR A 86 -7.19 9.29 -11.63
CA THR A 86 -8.64 9.31 -11.34
C THR A 86 -9.36 8.34 -12.28
N GLY A 87 -10.33 7.58 -11.75
CA GLY A 87 -11.07 6.58 -12.52
C GLY A 87 -10.41 5.20 -12.68
N THR A 88 -9.16 4.99 -12.24
CA THR A 88 -8.48 3.68 -12.38
C THR A 88 -8.91 2.61 -11.37
N GLY A 89 -9.99 2.85 -10.62
CA GLY A 89 -10.54 1.86 -9.68
C GLY A 89 -9.91 1.81 -8.29
N LYS A 90 -9.10 2.80 -7.88
CA LYS A 90 -8.53 2.86 -6.51
C LYS A 90 -9.61 2.72 -5.42
N SER A 91 -10.69 3.51 -5.53
CA SER A 91 -11.80 3.46 -4.57
C SER A 91 -12.55 2.12 -4.60
N SER A 92 -12.60 1.45 -5.76
CA SER A 92 -13.20 0.11 -5.87
C SER A 92 -12.33 -0.95 -5.19
N ALA A 93 -11.01 -0.86 -5.30
CA ALA A 93 -10.09 -1.74 -4.59
C ALA A 93 -10.18 -1.55 -3.06
N ILE A 94 -10.27 -0.31 -2.58
CA ILE A 94 -10.48 0.00 -1.16
C ILE A 94 -11.83 -0.55 -0.68
N ALA A 95 -12.91 -0.32 -1.44
CA ALA A 95 -14.24 -0.84 -1.09
C ALA A 95 -14.27 -2.37 -1.00
N GLY A 96 -13.59 -3.09 -1.90
CA GLY A 96 -13.48 -4.54 -1.83
C GLY A 96 -12.73 -5.04 -0.60
N LEU A 97 -11.61 -4.37 -0.26
CA LEU A 97 -10.85 -4.67 0.95
C LEU A 97 -11.69 -4.42 2.22
N MET A 98 -12.40 -3.28 2.25
CA MET A 98 -13.27 -2.89 3.36
C MET A 98 -14.45 -3.85 3.53
N ALA A 99 -15.08 -4.30 2.44
CA ALA A 99 -16.15 -5.28 2.50
C ALA A 99 -15.69 -6.58 3.17
N GLY A 100 -14.49 -7.07 2.83
CA GLY A 100 -13.90 -8.24 3.48
C GLY A 100 -13.60 -8.02 4.96
N ALA A 101 -13.00 -6.87 5.30
CA ALA A 101 -12.63 -6.53 6.68
C ALA A 101 -13.88 -6.39 7.57
N LEU A 102 -14.91 -5.67 7.11
CA LEU A 102 -16.16 -5.52 7.84
C LEU A 102 -16.93 -6.85 7.98
N ALA A 103 -16.94 -7.69 6.94
CA ALA A 103 -17.54 -9.02 7.02
C ALA A 103 -16.83 -9.94 8.03
N ARG A 104 -15.52 -9.75 8.22
CA ARG A 104 -14.73 -10.42 9.25
C ARG A 104 -14.97 -9.86 10.67
N GLY A 105 -15.61 -8.70 10.79
CA GLY A 105 -15.87 -8.01 12.05
C GLY A 105 -14.78 -7.02 12.46
N ASP A 106 -13.89 -6.63 11.54
CA ASP A 106 -12.86 -5.64 11.83
C ASP A 106 -13.45 -4.23 11.96
N ARG A 107 -12.73 -3.38 12.71
CA ARG A 107 -13.04 -1.95 12.83
C ARG A 107 -12.23 -1.15 11.83
N ALA A 108 -12.85 -0.13 11.25
CA ALA A 108 -12.20 0.78 10.31
C ALA A 108 -12.50 2.24 10.66
N VAL A 109 -11.50 3.11 10.47
CA VAL A 109 -11.66 4.57 10.46
C VAL A 109 -11.42 5.02 9.03
N ILE A 110 -12.38 5.74 8.46
CA ILE A 110 -12.42 6.03 7.02
C ILE A 110 -12.54 7.54 6.84
N THR A 111 -11.61 8.11 6.08
CA THR A 111 -11.75 9.46 5.53
C THR A 111 -12.53 9.38 4.22
N ASP A 112 -13.76 9.87 4.24
CA ASP A 112 -14.72 9.72 3.13
C ASP A 112 -15.23 11.08 2.64
N PRO A 113 -14.44 11.79 1.79
CA PRO A 113 -14.79 13.13 1.35
C PRO A 113 -16.12 13.20 0.57
N ASP A 114 -16.43 12.16 -0.21
CA ASP A 114 -17.62 12.12 -1.07
C ASP A 114 -18.80 11.36 -0.41
N SER A 115 -18.66 10.93 0.86
CA SER A 115 -19.64 10.09 1.57
C SER A 115 -20.00 8.77 0.84
N GLY A 116 -19.15 8.32 -0.09
CA GLY A 116 -19.40 7.14 -0.92
C GLY A 116 -19.24 5.83 -0.15
N TYR A 117 -18.30 5.77 0.79
CA TYR A 117 -18.13 4.61 1.67
C TYR A 117 -19.21 4.58 2.75
N ARG A 118 -19.55 5.72 3.33
CA ARG A 118 -20.66 5.86 4.28
C ARG A 118 -21.95 5.32 3.66
N THR A 119 -22.31 5.76 2.46
CA THR A 119 -23.54 5.29 1.79
C THR A 119 -23.59 3.77 1.60
N ARG A 120 -22.43 3.13 1.38
CA ARG A 120 -22.34 1.69 1.12
C ARG A 120 -22.21 0.82 2.37
N PHE A 121 -21.50 1.30 3.38
CA PHE A 121 -21.02 0.47 4.48
C PHE A 121 -21.52 0.90 5.85
N PHE A 122 -22.03 2.13 6.01
CA PHE A 122 -22.48 2.64 7.30
C PHE A 122 -23.72 1.90 7.79
N ASP A 123 -23.67 1.43 9.04
CA ASP A 123 -24.80 0.85 9.74
C ASP A 123 -24.90 1.40 11.16
N ARG A 124 -25.93 2.23 11.39
CA ARG A 124 -26.20 2.80 12.72
C ARG A 124 -26.55 1.74 13.76
N ARG A 125 -27.17 0.61 13.37
CA ARG A 125 -27.53 -0.48 14.30
C ARG A 125 -26.29 -1.25 14.77
N ARG A 126 -25.25 -1.30 13.93
CA ARG A 126 -23.94 -1.84 14.30
C ARG A 126 -23.17 -0.93 15.27
N GLY A 127 -23.60 0.33 15.42
CA GLY A 127 -22.93 1.32 16.25
C GLY A 127 -21.87 2.13 15.51
N ASP A 128 -21.96 2.22 14.17
CA ASP A 128 -21.05 3.04 13.40
C ASP A 128 -21.21 4.53 13.75
N ILE A 129 -20.08 5.24 13.78
CA ILE A 129 -20.01 6.64 14.18
C ILE A 129 -19.65 7.49 12.96
N VAL A 130 -20.36 8.61 12.80
CA VAL A 130 -20.00 9.67 11.85
C VAL A 130 -19.41 10.82 12.65
N LEU A 131 -18.27 11.33 12.17
CA LEU A 131 -17.66 12.56 12.67
C LEU A 131 -17.62 13.59 11.53
N ASN A 132 -18.66 14.42 11.46
CA ASN A 132 -18.79 15.50 10.49
C ASN A 132 -19.63 16.63 11.11
N PRO A 133 -19.10 17.86 11.25
CA PRO A 133 -19.81 18.96 11.91
C PRO A 133 -21.10 19.40 11.20
N PHE A 134 -21.30 19.01 9.94
CA PHE A 134 -22.47 19.36 9.14
C PHE A 134 -23.51 18.23 9.05
N GLU A 135 -23.24 17.06 9.63
CA GLU A 135 -24.16 15.92 9.60
C GLU A 135 -25.01 15.89 10.88
N PRO A 136 -26.35 15.98 10.79
CA PRO A 136 -27.22 16.02 11.97
C PRO A 136 -27.10 14.80 12.89
N CYS A 137 -26.72 13.65 12.34
CA CYS A 137 -26.57 12.41 13.08
C CYS A 137 -25.13 12.16 13.59
N SER A 138 -24.22 13.11 13.37
CA SER A 138 -22.82 13.05 13.81
C SER A 138 -22.71 13.08 15.32
N VAL A 139 -21.66 12.45 15.85
CA VAL A 139 -21.24 12.71 17.21
C VAL A 139 -20.60 14.10 17.32
N LYS A 140 -20.72 14.71 18.49
CA LYS A 140 -19.94 15.91 18.85
C LYS A 140 -18.58 15.43 19.37
N TRP A 141 -17.52 15.93 18.76
CA TRP A 141 -16.17 15.72 19.29
C TRP A 141 -15.86 16.79 20.34
N ASP A 142 -15.29 16.34 21.46
CA ASP A 142 -14.85 17.19 22.55
C ASP A 142 -13.33 17.04 22.72
N PRO A 143 -12.53 18.10 22.48
CA PRO A 143 -11.07 18.03 22.66
C PRO A 143 -10.66 17.67 24.09
N PHE A 144 -11.46 18.03 25.10
CA PHE A 144 -11.13 17.70 26.49
C PHE A 144 -11.34 16.22 26.82
N ALA A 145 -12.18 15.50 26.05
CA ALA A 145 -12.39 14.07 26.21
C ALA A 145 -11.18 13.23 25.74
N GLU A 146 -10.28 13.82 24.95
CA GLU A 146 -9.04 13.17 24.50
C GLU A 146 -7.91 13.26 25.54
N ILE A 147 -8.05 14.10 26.56
CA ILE A 147 -7.01 14.36 27.57
C ILE A 147 -7.23 13.43 28.76
N ARG A 148 -6.38 12.40 28.89
CA ARG A 148 -6.35 11.50 30.04
C ARG A 148 -5.18 11.81 30.97
N GLU A 149 -4.06 12.19 30.37
CA GLU A 149 -2.80 12.47 31.03
C GLU A 149 -2.28 13.86 30.67
N PRO A 150 -1.42 14.48 31.50
CA PRO A 150 -0.94 15.84 31.25
C PRO A 150 -0.20 16.04 29.92
N TRP A 151 0.40 14.99 29.36
CA TRP A 151 1.13 15.04 28.08
C TRP A 151 0.22 14.88 26.85
N ASP A 152 -1.05 14.51 27.03
CA ASP A 152 -2.01 14.40 25.92
C ASP A 152 -2.33 15.78 25.32
N VAL A 153 -2.12 16.85 26.09
CA VAL A 153 -2.34 18.22 25.62
C VAL A 153 -1.38 18.57 24.48
N GLU A 154 -0.09 18.25 24.60
CA GLU A 154 0.88 18.49 23.53
C GLU A 154 0.57 17.64 22.29
N GLN A 155 0.13 16.40 22.51
CA GLN A 155 -0.25 15.49 21.43
C GLN A 155 -1.48 16.01 20.67
N LEU A 156 -2.50 16.48 21.40
CA LEU A 156 -3.70 17.10 20.85
C LEU A 156 -3.35 18.38 20.06
N ALA A 157 -2.54 19.27 20.64
CA ALA A 157 -2.10 20.50 19.99
C ALA A 157 -1.28 20.20 18.71
N SER A 158 -0.43 19.19 18.73
CA SER A 158 0.33 18.73 17.56
C SER A 158 -0.57 18.17 16.46
N GLY A 159 -1.64 17.45 16.82
CA GLY A 159 -2.64 16.96 15.88
C GLY A 159 -3.48 18.06 15.24
N LEU A 160 -3.85 19.10 16.01
CA LEU A 160 -4.64 20.25 15.52
C LEU A 160 -3.82 21.21 14.66
N ILE A 161 -2.54 21.41 15.00
CA ILE A 161 -1.63 22.32 14.30
C ILE A 161 -0.50 21.47 13.71
N PRO A 162 -0.64 20.92 12.49
CA PRO A 162 0.37 20.03 11.90
C PRO A 162 1.67 20.78 11.59
N THR A 163 2.80 20.09 11.48
CA THR A 163 4.09 20.74 11.14
C THR A 163 4.11 21.20 9.68
N SER A 164 4.85 22.26 9.37
CA SER A 164 5.09 22.71 8.00
C SER A 164 6.55 22.49 7.57
N GLU A 165 6.78 22.43 6.26
CA GLU A 165 8.13 22.22 5.70
C GLU A 165 8.94 23.53 5.61
N ASP A 166 8.28 24.69 5.66
CA ASP A 166 8.91 25.99 5.62
C ASP A 166 9.37 26.45 7.02
N ALA A 167 10.54 27.11 7.09
CA ALA A 167 11.16 27.46 8.37
C ALA A 167 10.32 28.45 9.19
N SER A 168 9.80 29.49 8.55
CA SER A 168 8.94 30.48 9.21
C SER A 168 7.64 29.84 9.70
N GLY A 169 6.98 29.03 8.88
CA GLY A 169 5.77 28.30 9.27
C GLY A 169 6.01 27.34 10.43
N ARG A 170 7.17 26.68 10.52
CA ARG A 170 7.51 25.86 11.69
C ARG A 170 7.58 26.68 12.97
N GLU A 171 8.18 27.86 12.92
CA GLU A 171 8.31 28.76 14.07
C GLU A 171 6.93 29.24 14.54
N TRP A 172 6.12 29.81 13.63
CA TRP A 172 4.77 30.29 13.94
C TRP A 172 3.85 29.18 14.46
N ARG A 173 3.89 27.99 13.83
CA ARG A 173 3.12 26.83 14.29
C ARG A 173 3.63 26.30 15.63
N GLY A 174 4.93 26.40 15.89
CA GLY A 174 5.52 26.11 17.19
C GLY A 174 4.96 27.02 18.29
N TYR A 175 4.96 28.33 18.06
CA TYR A 175 4.35 29.29 18.99
C TYR A 175 2.87 29.04 19.21
N ALA A 176 2.12 28.78 18.13
CA ALA A 176 0.70 28.49 18.21
C ALA A 176 0.41 27.22 19.04
N ARG A 177 1.21 26.16 18.91
CA ARG A 177 1.08 24.96 19.76
C ARG A 177 1.38 25.23 21.21
N THR A 178 2.45 25.98 21.50
CA THR A 178 2.81 26.36 22.88
C THR A 178 1.68 27.14 23.54
N PHE A 179 1.15 28.14 22.83
CA PHE A 179 0.02 28.95 23.29
C PHE A 179 -1.23 28.09 23.51
N LEU A 180 -1.64 27.32 22.49
CA LEU A 180 -2.82 26.45 22.57
C LEU A 180 -2.71 25.44 23.72
N SER A 181 -1.53 24.84 23.90
CA SER A 181 -1.28 23.87 24.98
C SER A 181 -1.40 24.53 26.36
N ALA A 182 -0.90 25.75 26.52
CA ALA A 182 -1.03 26.49 27.78
C ALA A 182 -2.49 26.81 28.11
N VAL A 183 -3.27 27.24 27.10
CA VAL A 183 -4.71 27.54 27.27
C VAL A 183 -5.48 26.26 27.62
N ILE A 184 -5.28 25.16 26.88
CA ILE A 184 -5.94 23.88 27.15
C ILE A 184 -5.59 23.37 28.56
N ARG A 185 -4.31 23.39 28.95
CA ARG A 185 -3.86 23.01 30.30
C ARG A 185 -4.56 23.84 31.38
N ARG A 186 -4.65 25.16 31.19
CA ARG A 186 -5.34 26.04 32.14
C ARG A 186 -6.83 25.72 32.24
N CYS A 187 -7.50 25.50 31.12
CA CYS A 187 -8.92 25.13 31.07
C CYS A 187 -9.16 23.78 31.76
N ALA A 188 -8.37 22.77 31.44
CA ALA A 188 -8.47 21.43 32.04
C ALA A 188 -8.28 21.45 33.56
N ASN A 189 -7.31 22.22 34.07
CA ASN A 189 -7.02 22.33 35.50
C ASN A 189 -8.04 23.18 36.28
N SER A 190 -8.71 24.11 35.63
CA SER A 190 -9.76 24.96 36.24
C SER A 190 -11.15 24.32 36.20
N GLY A 191 -11.28 23.13 35.61
CA GLY A 191 -12.56 22.45 35.43
C GLY A 191 -13.40 23.03 34.28
N CYS A 192 -12.90 24.04 33.55
CA CYS A 192 -13.54 24.56 32.35
C CYS A 192 -13.25 23.62 31.17
N ARG A 193 -14.14 22.67 30.92
CA ARG A 193 -14.03 21.69 29.81
C ARG A 193 -15.06 21.95 28.72
N ASP A 194 -15.23 23.22 28.35
CA ASP A 194 -16.12 23.62 27.25
C ASP A 194 -15.31 24.08 26.04
N ALA A 195 -15.60 23.50 24.88
CA ALA A 195 -14.93 23.82 23.63
C ALA A 195 -15.25 25.24 23.13
N GLY A 196 -16.43 25.79 23.46
CA GLY A 196 -16.80 27.16 23.14
C GLY A 196 -15.96 28.18 23.91
N GLU A 197 -15.75 27.94 25.20
CA GLU A 197 -14.83 28.73 26.02
C GLU A 197 -13.38 28.62 25.55
N LEU A 198 -12.92 27.41 25.18
CA LEU A 198 -11.60 27.23 24.58
C LEU A 198 -11.44 28.10 23.32
N TRP A 199 -12.43 28.08 22.42
CA TRP A 199 -12.44 28.93 21.23
C TRP A 199 -12.37 30.41 21.60
N ARG A 200 -13.21 30.86 22.55
CA ARG A 200 -13.21 32.25 23.05
C ARG A 200 -11.83 32.67 23.54
N PHE A 201 -11.16 31.85 24.35
CA PHE A 201 -9.81 32.17 24.86
C PHE A 201 -8.76 32.29 23.76
N VAL A 202 -8.85 31.45 22.73
CA VAL A 202 -7.87 31.46 21.63
C VAL A 202 -8.10 32.63 20.67
N THR A 203 -9.32 33.14 20.55
CA THR A 203 -9.65 34.24 19.62
C THR A 203 -9.64 35.65 20.21
N VAL A 204 -9.80 35.78 21.53
CA VAL A 204 -9.91 37.09 22.21
C VAL A 204 -8.56 37.56 22.75
N ALA A 205 -7.58 36.66 22.88
CA ALA A 205 -6.20 36.97 23.25
C ALA A 205 -5.45 37.61 22.07
#